data_AF-A0A6A0ADD5-F1
#
_entry.id   AF-A0A6A0ADD5-F1
#
_cell.length_a   1.000
_cell.length_b   1.000
_cell.length_c   1.000
_cell.angle_alpha   90.00
_cell.angle_beta   90.00
_cell.angle_gamma   90.00
#
_symmetry.space_group_name_H-M   'P 1'
#
loop_
_entity.id
_entity.type
_entity.pdbx_description
1 polymer ?
#
loop_
_entity_poly.entity_id
_entity_poly.type
_entity_poly.pdbx_seq_one_letter_code
_entity_poly.pdbx_strand_id
1 'polypeptide(L)'
;MELQITELWPVLGELGVGQVVLTGAERVEKTYWAAGAALDPAQVQAGLVKGLEQAGATRLPVVILSRTLKGALRLLQPPHR
;
A
#
# COMPACT_ATOMS: atom_id res chain seq x y z
N MET A 1 5.82 -19.72 2.63
CA MET A 1 4.70 -18.92 3.15
C MET A 1 4.44 -17.83 2.13
N GLU A 2 3.41 -17.97 1.31
CA GLU A 2 3.03 -16.92 0.36
C GLU A 2 2.26 -15.86 1.16
N LEU A 3 2.89 -14.71 1.41
CA LEU A 3 2.22 -13.58 2.05
C LEU A 3 1.35 -12.88 1.00
N GLN A 4 0.04 -12.86 1.23
CA GLN A 4 -0.88 -12.02 0.47
C GLN A 4 -0.76 -10.57 0.94
N ILE A 5 -1.03 -9.61 0.06
CA ILE A 5 -0.89 -8.19 0.41
C ILE A 5 -1.82 -7.75 1.54
N THR A 6 -2.92 -8.47 1.75
CA THR A 6 -3.87 -8.23 2.84
C THR A 6 -3.19 -8.31 4.21
N GLU A 7 -2.22 -9.22 4.36
CA GLU A 7 -1.44 -9.39 5.58
C GLU A 7 -0.35 -8.33 5.75
N LEU A 8 0.00 -7.61 4.68
CA LEU A 8 1.02 -6.55 4.73
C LEU A 8 0.46 -5.22 5.20
N TRP A 9 -0.85 -4.96 5.08
CA TRP A 9 -1.43 -3.68 5.49
C TRP A 9 -1.20 -3.33 6.96
N PRO A 10 -1.40 -4.25 7.93
CA PRO A 10 -1.09 -3.96 9.33
C PRO A 10 0.40 -3.69 9.55
N VAL A 11 1.28 -4.49 8.93
CA VAL A 11 2.73 -4.32 9.06
C VAL A 11 3.17 -2.95 8.54
N LEU A 12 2.63 -2.51 7.40
CA LEU A 12 2.92 -1.18 6.86
C LEU A 12 2.42 -0.06 7.77
N GLY A 13 1.25 -0.22 8.39
CA GLY A 13 0.72 0.71 9.38
C GLY A 13 1.59 0.80 10.63
N GLU A 14 2.05 -0.34 11.14
CA GLU A 14 2.91 -0.44 12.33
C GLU A 14 4.28 0.23 12.11
N LEU A 15 4.82 0.11 10.89
CA LEU A 15 6.08 0.77 10.51
C LEU A 15 5.99 2.30 10.45
N GLY A 16 4.78 2.89 10.50
CA GLY A 16 4.59 4.34 10.49
C GLY A 16 4.94 5.01 9.16
N VAL A 17 4.79 4.30 8.03
CA VAL A 17 5.10 4.84 6.70
C VAL A 17 4.17 6.01 6.35
N GLY A 18 4.69 7.08 5.75
CA GLY A 18 3.87 8.22 5.33
C GLY A 18 3.07 7.98 4.05
N GLN A 19 3.58 7.12 3.17
CA GLN A 19 3.00 6.83 1.86
C GLN A 19 3.31 5.39 1.45
N VAL A 20 2.32 4.71 0.88
CA VAL A 20 2.45 3.39 0.26
C VAL A 20 2.10 3.51 -1.21
N VAL A 21 3.01 3.13 -2.11
CA VAL A 21 2.76 3.13 -3.55
C VAL A 21 2.71 1.70 -4.05
N LEU A 22 1.52 1.26 -4.46
CA LEU A 22 1.32 -0.01 -5.12
C LEU A 22 1.59 0.13 -6.61
N THR A 23 2.52 -0.67 -7.13
CA THR A 23 2.91 -0.61 -8.55
C THR A 23 2.84 -1.95 -9.26
N GLY A 24 2.57 -1.89 -10.58
CA GLY A 24 2.76 -3.03 -11.47
C GLY A 24 4.20 -3.55 -11.43
N ALA A 25 4.33 -4.88 -11.41
CA ALA A 25 5.60 -5.59 -11.55
C ALA A 25 5.45 -6.73 -12.57
N GLU A 26 6.55 -7.14 -13.19
CA GLU A 26 6.57 -8.10 -14.32
C GLU A 26 5.88 -9.44 -14.01
N ARG A 27 5.98 -9.91 -12.76
CA ARG A 27 5.45 -11.20 -12.32
C ARG A 27 4.05 -11.12 -11.68
N VAL A 28 3.43 -9.94 -11.63
CA VAL A 28 2.10 -9.78 -11.04
C VAL A 28 1.05 -10.09 -12.11
N GLU A 29 0.16 -11.03 -11.81
CA GLU A 29 -0.94 -11.33 -12.71
C GLU A 29 -1.82 -10.09 -12.93
N LYS A 30 -2.22 -9.84 -14.18
CA LYS A 30 -3.05 -8.67 -14.52
C LYS A 30 -4.39 -8.66 -13.78
N THR A 31 -4.93 -9.85 -13.48
CA THR A 31 -6.16 -10.06 -12.72
C THR A 31 -6.06 -9.52 -11.29
N TYR A 32 -4.86 -9.42 -10.73
CA TYR A 32 -4.63 -8.85 -9.40
C TYR A 32 -5.11 -7.39 -9.29
N TRP A 33 -5.00 -6.62 -10.38
CA TRP A 33 -5.49 -5.24 -10.46
C TRP A 33 -7.00 -5.14 -10.60
N ALA A 34 -7.67 -6.25 -10.95
CA ALA A 34 -9.12 -6.36 -11.07
C ALA A 34 -9.75 -7.11 -9.87
N ALA A 35 -8.96 -7.87 -9.11
CA ALA A 35 -9.39 -8.67 -7.97
C ALA A 35 -9.69 -7.76 -6.76
N GLY A 36 -10.97 -7.40 -6.64
CA GLY A 36 -11.48 -6.34 -5.77
C GLY A 36 -11.55 -6.59 -4.27
N ALA A 37 -10.75 -7.48 -3.68
CA ALA A 37 -10.68 -7.65 -2.22
C ALA A 37 -9.39 -7.06 -1.63
N ALA A 38 -8.24 -7.45 -2.18
CA ALA A 38 -6.92 -7.03 -1.69
C ALA A 38 -6.64 -5.52 -1.86
N LEU A 39 -7.27 -4.91 -2.86
CA LEU A 39 -7.18 -3.48 -3.19
C LEU A 39 -8.47 -2.72 -2.82
N ASP A 40 -9.39 -3.37 -2.11
CA ASP A 40 -10.60 -2.71 -1.63
C ASP A 40 -10.21 -1.62 -0.62
N PRO A 41 -10.60 -0.34 -0.83
CA PRO A 41 -10.20 0.75 0.06
C PRO A 41 -10.57 0.52 1.53
N ALA A 42 -11.70 -0.15 1.81
CA ALA A 42 -12.12 -0.41 3.18
C ALA A 42 -11.25 -1.47 3.85
N GLN A 43 -10.87 -2.55 3.13
CA GLN A 43 -9.92 -3.54 3.65
C GLN A 43 -8.53 -2.97 3.87
N VAL A 44 -8.03 -2.18 2.92
CA VAL A 44 -6.74 -1.48 3.02
C VAL A 44 -6.73 -0.59 4.25
N GLN A 45 -7.76 0.24 4.40
CA GLN A 45 -7.88 1.15 5.54
C GLN A 45 -7.97 0.39 6.86
N ALA A 46 -8.78 -0.66 6.95
CA ALA A 46 -8.91 -1.48 8.17
C ALA A 46 -7.58 -2.12 8.58
N GLY A 47 -6.82 -2.65 7.62
CA GLY A 47 -5.50 -3.21 7.87
C GLY A 47 -4.51 -2.17 8.37
N LEU A 48 -4.44 -1.01 7.71
CA LEU A 48 -3.56 0.09 8.12
C LEU A 48 -3.90 0.61 9.52
N VAL A 49 -5.20 0.80 9.82
CA VAL A 49 -5.65 1.25 11.14
C VAL A 49 -5.23 0.27 12.24
N LYS A 50 -5.38 -1.03 12.01
CA LYS A 50 -4.93 -2.06 12.97
C LYS A 50 -3.43 -1.94 13.27
N GLY A 51 -2.61 -1.71 12.25
CA GLY A 51 -1.17 -1.47 12.43
C GLY A 51 -0.86 -0.19 13.18
N LEU A 52 -1.58 0.90 12.88
CA LEU A 52 -1.42 2.18 13.57
C LEU A 52 -1.82 2.09 15.05
N GLU A 53 -2.89 1.37 15.38
CA GLU A 53 -3.31 1.10 16.75
C GLU A 53 -2.20 0.38 17.53
N GLN A 54 -1.56 -0.61 16.92
CA GLN A 54 -0.44 -1.36 17.51
C GLN A 54 0.80 -0.47 17.74
N ALA A 55 1.09 0.45 16.82
CA ALA A 55 2.20 1.38 16.93
C ALA A 55 1.91 2.62 17.80
N GLY A 56 0.65 2.84 18.22
CA GLY A 56 0.23 4.08 18.89
C GLY A 56 0.32 5.32 17.98
N ALA A 57 0.25 5.13 16.66
CA ALA A 57 0.35 6.19 15.66
C ALA A 57 -1.04 6.71 15.25
N THR A 58 -1.13 8.00 14.91
CA THR A 58 -2.41 8.67 14.57
C THR A 58 -2.49 9.17 13.14
N ARG A 59 -1.43 8.99 12.36
CA ARG A 59 -1.36 9.47 10.97
C ARG A 59 -1.58 8.32 10.00
N LEU A 60 -2.71 8.34 9.32
CA LEU A 60 -3.02 7.35 8.29
C LEU A 60 -2.09 7.52 7.07
N PRO A 61 -1.44 6.44 6.58
CA PRO A 61 -0.62 6.48 5.37
C PRO A 61 -1.45 6.78 4.13
N VAL A 62 -0.87 7.54 3.19
CA VAL A 62 -1.49 7.74 1.86
C VAL A 62 -1.19 6.54 0.97
N VAL A 63 -2.22 5.86 0.47
CA VAL A 63 -2.05 4.74 -0.46
C VAL A 63 -2.31 5.19 -1.90
N ILE A 64 -1.36 4.96 -2.81
CA ILE A 64 -1.47 5.34 -4.22
C ILE A 64 -1.29 4.11 -5.10
N LEU A 65 -2.17 3.96 -6.09
CA LEU A 65 -2.10 2.92 -7.10
C LEU A 65 -1.47 3.49 -8.37
N SER A 66 -0.37 2.92 -8.83
CA SER A 66 0.27 3.23 -10.11
C SER A 66 0.37 1.98 -10.97
N ARG A 67 -0.20 1.99 -12.18
CA ARG A 67 -0.12 0.82 -13.08
C ARG A 67 1.30 0.55 -13.63
N THR A 68 2.22 1.49 -13.46
CA THR A 68 3.58 1.37 -13.99
C THR A 68 4.62 1.78 -12.95
N LEU A 69 5.77 1.10 -12.96
CA LEU A 69 6.89 1.44 -12.10
C LEU A 69 7.38 2.87 -12.35
N LYS A 70 7.43 3.30 -13.62
CA LYS A 70 7.81 4.68 -13.98
C LYS A 70 6.89 5.73 -13.35
N GLY A 71 5.59 5.48 -13.32
CA GLY A 71 4.62 6.35 -12.63
C GLY A 71 4.85 6.37 -11.12
N ALA A 72 5.11 5.21 -10.53
CA ALA A 72 5.36 5.07 -9.09
C ALA A 72 6.64 5.82 -8.67
N LEU A 73 7.72 5.71 -9.45
CA LEU A 73 8.97 6.41 -9.18
C LEU A 73 8.82 7.93 -9.16
N ARG A 74 7.92 8.49 -9.98
CA ARG A 74 7.63 9.94 -9.96
C ARG A 74 6.91 10.38 -8.68
N LEU A 75 6.12 9.50 -8.06
CA LEU A 75 5.40 9.79 -6.82
C LEU A 75 6.32 9.75 -5.60
N LEU A 76 7.38 8.94 -5.66
CA LEU A 76 8.38 8.79 -4.59
C LEU A 76 9.46 9.88 -4.61
N GLN A 77 9.61 10.60 -5.71
CA GLN A 77 10.54 11.72 -5.78
C GLN A 77 9.96 12.89 -4.97
N PRO A 78 10.66 13.39 -3.94
CA PRO A 78 10.25 14.63 -3.29
C PRO A 78 10.24 15.75 -4.35
N PRO A 79 9.28 16.69 -4.30
CA PRO A 79 9.26 17.80 -5.23
C PRO A 79 10.62 18.49 -5.16
N HIS A 80 11.32 18.56 -6.30
CA HIS A 80 12.55 19.34 -6.44
C HIS A 80 12.20 20.78 -6.04
N ARG A 81 12.66 21.20 -4.87
CA ARG A 81 12.54 22.57 -4.37
C ARG A 81 13.90 23.22 -4.43
#